data_AF-A0A087RXY0-F1
#
_entry.id   AF-A0A087RXY0-F1
#
_cell.length_a   1.000
_cell.length_b   1.000
_cell.length_c   1.000
_cell.angle_alpha   90.00
_cell.angle_beta   90.00
_cell.angle_gamma   90.00
#
_symmetry.space_group_name_H-M   'P 1'
#
loop_
_entity.id
_entity.type
_entity.pdbx_description
1 polymer ?
#
loop_
_entity_poly.entity_id
_entity_poly.type
_entity_poly.pdbx_seq_one_letter_code
_entity_poly.pdbx_strand_id
1 'polypeptide(L)'
;MALKTLTTNKKDKIFAQKIEEQSRKCVLCNMPFEKTMVWNESCCFDHLNDKRTENEDSNLAIVHRECNLMKRYNVDYKVRALDWKKHLESQISLSQCEGEKKADTHKQIDPDELDEGNINLIVNKLAKSQLEELLPENSKDQIPYSRILNNIHYLLIKQTGGRGSEQASRRALNNLVKSEYSDYELKKLGRGNKVIQRRI
;
A
#
# COMPACT_ATOMS: atom_id res chain seq x y z
N MET A 1 -12.46 35.53 -10.44
CA MET A 1 -11.42 34.54 -10.14
C MET A 1 -11.88 33.20 -10.68
N ALA A 2 -11.11 32.56 -11.57
CA ALA A 2 -11.51 31.30 -12.17
C ALA A 2 -11.57 30.18 -11.11
N LEU A 3 -12.68 29.44 -11.06
CA LEU A 3 -12.82 28.26 -10.22
C LEU A 3 -11.73 27.25 -10.62
N LYS A 4 -10.77 26.99 -9.74
CA LYS A 4 -9.75 25.94 -9.94
C LYS A 4 -10.44 24.58 -9.85
N THR A 5 -10.95 24.08 -10.97
CA THR A 5 -11.49 22.73 -11.05
C THR A 5 -10.35 21.73 -11.26
N LEU A 6 -10.45 20.55 -10.66
CA LEU A 6 -9.49 19.46 -10.86
C LEU A 6 -9.46 19.04 -12.33
N THR A 7 -8.32 19.23 -13.01
CA THR A 7 -8.15 18.94 -14.43
C THR A 7 -8.14 17.43 -14.71
N THR A 8 -8.51 17.01 -15.92
CA THR A 8 -8.54 15.59 -16.34
C THR A 8 -7.17 14.91 -16.15
N ASN A 9 -6.08 15.55 -16.57
CA ASN A 9 -4.73 15.00 -16.36
C ASN A 9 -4.35 14.81 -14.88
N LYS A 10 -4.90 15.63 -13.97
CA LYS A 10 -4.67 15.44 -12.52
C LYS A 10 -5.51 14.29 -11.97
N LYS A 11 -6.75 14.17 -12.44
CA LYS A 11 -7.65 13.06 -12.11
C LYS A 11 -7.02 11.72 -12.48
N ASP A 12 -6.52 11.59 -13.70
CA ASP A 12 -5.94 10.33 -14.19
C ASP A 12 -4.70 9.91 -13.39
N LYS A 13 -3.87 10.88 -12.98
CA LYS A 13 -2.67 10.62 -12.17
C LYS A 13 -2.99 10.11 -10.75
N ILE A 14 -4.01 10.67 -10.11
CA ILE A 14 -4.34 10.33 -8.71
C ILE A 14 -5.39 9.22 -8.61
N PHE A 15 -6.02 8.83 -9.72
CA PHE A 15 -7.10 7.84 -9.73
C PHE A 15 -6.66 6.49 -9.16
N ALA A 16 -5.56 5.94 -9.69
CA ALA A 16 -5.02 4.66 -9.25
C ALA A 16 -4.64 4.69 -7.76
N GLN A 17 -4.04 5.79 -7.31
CA GLN A 17 -3.68 6.00 -5.91
C GLN A 17 -4.92 5.97 -5.00
N LYS A 18 -5.96 6.73 -5.35
CA LYS A 18 -7.20 6.79 -4.56
C LYS A 18 -7.93 5.45 -4.50
N ILE A 19 -7.97 4.72 -5.61
CA ILE A 19 -8.57 3.37 -5.64
C ILE A 19 -7.87 2.42 -4.66
N GLU A 20 -6.54 2.46 -4.59
CA GLU A 20 -5.77 1.64 -3.65
C GLU A 20 -5.93 2.11 -2.19
N GLU A 21 -5.87 3.43 -1.92
CA GLU A 21 -6.15 4.01 -0.59
C GLU A 21 -7.51 3.57 -0.03
N GLN A 22 -8.50 3.43 -0.90
CA GLN A 22 -9.85 3.03 -0.55
C GLN A 22 -10.06 1.50 -0.54
N SER A 23 -8.99 0.71 -0.63
CA SER A 23 -9.06 -0.75 -0.71
C SER A 23 -10.02 -1.24 -1.81
N ARG A 24 -10.08 -0.50 -2.92
CA ARG A 24 -10.97 -0.74 -4.06
C ARG A 24 -12.46 -0.77 -3.71
N LYS A 25 -12.88 -0.03 -2.68
CA LYS A 25 -14.28 0.12 -2.28
C LYS A 25 -14.73 1.57 -2.32
N CYS A 26 -15.99 1.78 -2.68
CA CYS A 26 -16.63 3.08 -2.59
C CYS A 26 -16.82 3.48 -1.12
N VAL A 27 -16.34 4.65 -0.71
CA VAL A 27 -16.40 5.10 0.69
C VAL A 27 -17.82 5.42 1.17
N LEU A 28 -18.76 5.64 0.23
CA LEU A 28 -20.16 5.94 0.55
C LEU A 28 -20.97 4.67 0.80
N CYS A 29 -20.90 3.68 -0.09
CA CYS A 29 -21.69 2.45 0.00
C CYS A 29 -20.91 1.23 0.50
N ASN A 30 -19.59 1.31 0.63
CA ASN A 30 -18.66 0.23 1.01
C ASN A 30 -18.65 -0.98 0.05
N MET A 31 -19.29 -0.85 -1.11
CA MET A 31 -19.27 -1.87 -2.16
C MET A 31 -17.97 -1.76 -2.97
N PRO A 32 -17.42 -2.90 -3.44
CA PRO A 32 -16.25 -2.89 -4.31
C PRO A 32 -16.54 -2.21 -5.64
N PHE A 33 -15.53 -1.60 -6.24
CA PHE A 33 -15.60 -1.16 -7.63
C PHE A 33 -15.52 -2.38 -8.55
N GLU A 34 -16.50 -2.55 -9.43
CA GLU A 34 -16.49 -3.65 -10.40
C GLU A 34 -15.42 -3.43 -11.47
N LYS A 35 -14.59 -4.46 -11.70
CA LYS A 35 -13.56 -4.47 -12.75
C LYS A 35 -14.16 -4.76 -14.13
N THR A 36 -15.06 -3.90 -14.59
CA THR A 36 -15.65 -3.99 -15.94
C THR A 36 -15.05 -2.91 -16.85
N MET A 37 -15.22 -3.05 -18.18
CA MET A 37 -14.77 -2.07 -19.19
C MET A 37 -15.40 -0.67 -19.01
N VAL A 38 -16.37 -0.53 -18.11
CA VAL A 38 -17.20 0.64 -17.86
C VAL A 38 -16.72 1.44 -16.62
N TRP A 39 -15.53 1.12 -16.09
CA TRP A 39 -14.98 1.70 -14.85
C TRP A 39 -14.99 3.25 -14.85
N ASN A 40 -14.65 3.88 -15.98
CA ASN A 40 -14.64 5.34 -16.11
C ASN A 40 -16.05 5.97 -16.14
N GLU A 41 -17.08 5.18 -16.44
CA GLU A 41 -18.47 5.64 -16.53
C GLU A 41 -19.22 5.41 -15.20
N SER A 42 -18.84 4.36 -14.46
CA SER A 42 -19.46 3.99 -13.19
C SER A 42 -18.86 4.71 -11.97
N CYS A 43 -17.65 5.27 -12.09
CA CYS A 43 -16.94 5.92 -10.99
C CYS A 43 -16.68 7.41 -11.26
N CYS A 44 -16.57 8.21 -10.20
CA CYS A 44 -16.17 9.61 -10.29
C CYS A 44 -15.41 10.07 -9.04
N PHE A 45 -14.64 11.15 -9.18
CA PHE A 45 -14.14 11.90 -8.03
C PHE A 45 -15.29 12.64 -7.35
N ASP A 46 -15.40 12.48 -6.03
CA ASP A 46 -16.25 13.27 -5.16
C ASP A 46 -15.42 14.17 -4.24
N HIS A 47 -15.97 15.36 -3.97
CA HIS A 47 -15.50 16.27 -2.93
C HIS A 47 -16.26 15.96 -1.66
N LEU A 48 -15.60 15.33 -0.69
CA LEU A 48 -16.25 14.72 0.47
C LEU A 48 -17.09 15.71 1.29
N ASN A 49 -16.67 16.97 1.37
CA ASN A 49 -17.43 18.04 2.04
C ASN A 49 -18.32 18.90 1.12
N ASP A 50 -18.60 18.45 -0.10
CA ASP A 50 -19.41 19.12 -1.13
C ASP A 50 -18.82 20.44 -1.67
N LYS A 51 -17.65 20.87 -1.20
CA LYS A 51 -16.99 22.09 -1.68
C LYS A 51 -16.08 21.79 -2.87
N ARG A 52 -16.60 22.05 -4.06
CA ARG A 52 -15.93 21.79 -5.35
C ARG A 52 -14.61 22.55 -5.59
N THR A 53 -14.33 23.57 -4.78
CA THR A 53 -13.10 24.37 -4.87
C THR A 53 -11.96 23.82 -4.01
N GLU A 54 -12.26 22.95 -3.06
CA GLU A 54 -11.29 22.38 -2.13
C GLU A 54 -10.74 21.06 -2.69
N ASN A 55 -9.72 21.17 -3.55
CA ASN A 55 -9.09 20.03 -4.23
C ASN A 55 -7.94 19.39 -3.42
N GLU A 56 -7.99 19.53 -2.10
CA GLU A 56 -7.03 18.90 -1.20
C GLU A 56 -7.20 17.38 -1.23
N ASP A 57 -6.10 16.65 -1.08
CA ASP A 57 -6.11 15.19 -1.19
C ASP A 57 -6.97 14.52 -0.11
N SER A 58 -7.06 15.15 1.06
CA SER A 58 -7.95 14.79 2.16
C SER A 58 -9.44 14.89 1.84
N ASN A 59 -9.80 15.72 0.84
CA ASN A 59 -11.17 16.01 0.49
C ASN A 59 -11.63 15.29 -0.79
N LEU A 60 -10.77 14.47 -1.40
CA LEU A 60 -11.04 13.78 -2.66
C LEU A 60 -11.12 12.27 -2.45
N ALA A 61 -12.17 11.64 -2.96
CA ALA A 61 -12.31 10.19 -3.03
C ALA A 61 -12.92 9.75 -4.35
N ILE A 62 -12.65 8.50 -4.75
CA ILE A 62 -13.39 7.84 -5.83
C ILE A 62 -14.66 7.24 -5.24
N VAL A 63 -15.79 7.46 -5.90
CA VAL A 63 -17.07 6.89 -5.51
C VAL A 63 -17.81 6.42 -6.74
N HIS A 64 -18.80 5.54 -6.56
CA HIS A 64 -19.75 5.28 -7.63
C HIS A 64 -20.48 6.58 -7.98
N ARG A 65 -20.65 6.84 -9.28
CA ARG A 65 -21.32 8.03 -9.79
C ARG A 65 -22.73 8.18 -9.21
N GLU A 66 -23.45 7.06 -9.10
CA GLU A 66 -24.77 7.02 -8.46
C GLU A 66 -24.70 7.38 -6.98
N CYS A 67 -23.76 6.83 -6.21
CA CYS A 67 -23.59 7.18 -4.80
C CYS A 67 -23.28 8.67 -4.61
N ASN A 68 -22.49 9.28 -5.50
CA ASN A 68 -22.22 10.71 -5.47
C ASN A 68 -23.49 11.55 -5.69
N LEU A 69 -24.29 11.18 -6.70
CA LEU A 69 -25.58 11.84 -6.97
C LEU A 69 -26.52 11.72 -5.77
N MET A 70 -26.57 10.55 -5.14
CA MET A 70 -27.44 10.26 -3.99
C MET A 70 -26.96 10.91 -2.69
N LYS A 71 -25.66 11.20 -2.55
CA LYS A 71 -25.08 11.84 -1.35
C LYS A 71 -25.77 13.15 -0.99
N ARG A 72 -26.25 13.93 -1.97
CA ARG A 72 -26.99 15.18 -1.71
C ARG A 72 -28.26 14.96 -0.87
N TYR A 73 -28.89 13.80 -1.03
CA TYR A 73 -30.18 13.46 -0.43
C TYR A 73 -30.09 12.42 0.69
N ASN A 74 -29.00 11.64 0.75
CA ASN A 74 -28.78 10.62 1.76
C ASN A 74 -27.86 11.13 2.89
N VAL A 75 -28.43 11.28 4.10
CA VAL A 75 -27.70 11.76 5.28
C VAL A 75 -26.56 10.81 5.67
N ASP A 76 -26.76 9.50 5.58
CA ASP A 76 -25.73 8.52 5.92
C ASP A 76 -24.51 8.63 5.00
N TYR A 77 -24.74 8.93 3.72
CA TYR A 77 -23.64 9.16 2.77
C TYR A 77 -22.87 10.44 3.09
N LYS A 78 -23.53 11.49 3.59
CA LYS A 78 -22.84 12.70 4.05
C LYS A 78 -22.00 12.43 5.29
N VAL A 79 -22.54 11.68 6.26
CA VAL A 79 -21.81 11.29 7.46
C VAL A 79 -20.57 10.48 7.08
N ARG A 80 -20.73 9.43 6.27
CA ARG A 80 -19.61 8.60 5.79
C ARG A 80 -18.56 9.40 5.01
N ALA A 81 -18.98 10.35 4.17
CA ALA A 81 -18.06 11.21 3.44
C ALA A 81 -17.21 12.08 4.39
N LEU A 82 -17.84 12.69 5.39
CA LEU A 82 -17.15 13.52 6.38
C LEU A 82 -16.23 12.69 7.29
N ASP A 83 -16.66 11.49 7.68
CA ASP A 83 -15.83 10.58 8.48
C ASP A 83 -14.62 10.10 7.68
N TRP A 84 -14.79 9.79 6.39
CA TRP A 84 -13.67 9.47 5.51
C TRP A 84 -12.73 10.66 5.33
N LYS A 85 -13.27 11.89 5.20
CA LYS A 85 -12.45 13.11 5.14
C LYS A 85 -11.58 13.25 6.39
N LYS A 86 -12.17 13.13 7.59
CA LYS A 86 -11.44 13.17 8.87
C LYS A 86 -10.39 12.07 8.96
N HIS A 87 -10.69 10.88 8.46
CA HIS A 87 -9.72 9.79 8.39
C HIS A 87 -8.50 10.20 7.56
N LEU A 88 -8.70 10.74 6.36
CA LEU A 88 -7.60 11.21 5.50
C LEU A 88 -6.84 12.39 6.14
N GLU A 89 -7.53 13.36 6.73
CA GLU A 89 -6.91 14.47 7.48
C GLU A 89 -6.04 13.94 8.62
N SER A 90 -6.52 12.93 9.37
CA SER A 90 -5.75 12.33 10.47
C SER A 90 -4.49 11.61 9.96
N GLN A 91 -4.54 10.95 8.80
CA GLN A 91 -3.35 10.35 8.19
C GLN A 91 -2.34 11.41 7.76
N ILE A 92 -2.82 12.55 7.24
CA ILE A 92 -1.96 13.68 6.84
C ILE A 92 -1.35 14.38 8.05
N SER A 93 -2.12 14.61 9.12
CA SER A 93 -1.60 15.20 10.36
C SER A 93 -0.59 14.29 11.07
N LEU A 94 -0.80 12.97 11.06
CA LEU A 94 0.22 12.02 11.54
C LEU A 94 1.51 12.11 10.71
N SER A 95 1.39 12.27 9.39
CA SER A 95 2.54 12.47 8.50
C SER A 95 3.25 13.84 8.65
N GLN A 96 2.65 14.82 9.32
CA GLN A 96 3.25 16.15 9.56
C GLN A 96 3.92 16.28 10.93
N CYS A 97 3.45 15.52 11.93
CA CYS A 97 4.11 15.40 13.24
C CYS A 97 5.30 14.42 13.18
N GLU A 98 5.26 13.46 12.24
CA GLU A 98 6.35 12.55 11.93
C GLU A 98 7.12 13.11 10.72
N GLY A 99 8.04 14.06 10.96
CA GLY A 99 9.02 14.52 9.97
C GLY A 99 9.91 13.40 9.40
N GLU A 100 9.73 12.15 9.82
CA GLU A 100 10.41 10.99 9.32
C GLU A 100 9.44 9.79 9.39
N LYS A 101 9.29 9.08 8.26
CA LYS A 101 8.66 7.74 8.14
C LYS A 101 7.13 7.70 8.04
N LYS A 102 6.62 7.81 6.81
CA LYS A 102 5.93 6.72 6.08
C LYS A 102 5.21 7.27 4.84
N ALA A 103 5.88 7.17 3.70
CA ALA A 103 5.20 7.01 2.42
C ALA A 103 5.45 5.57 1.96
N ASP A 104 4.58 4.64 2.38
CA ASP A 104 4.40 3.37 1.66
C ASP A 104 3.43 3.64 0.49
N THR A 105 3.93 4.38 -0.49
CA THR A 105 3.43 4.33 -1.85
C THR A 105 4.57 3.78 -2.68
N HIS A 106 4.29 2.84 -3.59
CA HIS A 106 5.17 2.50 -4.68
C HIS A 106 5.37 3.73 -5.59
N LYS A 107 6.08 4.75 -5.11
CA LYS A 107 6.88 5.59 -5.99
C LYS A 107 7.90 4.64 -6.59
N GLN A 108 7.91 4.51 -7.91
CA GLN A 108 9.17 4.21 -8.58
C GLN A 108 10.12 5.30 -8.11
N ILE A 109 11.00 4.91 -7.19
CA ILE A 109 11.99 5.83 -6.64
C ILE A 109 12.86 6.18 -7.84
N ASP A 110 13.04 7.48 -8.07
CA ASP A 110 13.90 7.94 -9.15
C ASP A 110 15.25 7.24 -8.96
N PRO A 111 15.74 6.45 -9.93
CA PRO A 111 16.91 5.61 -9.72
C PRO A 111 18.08 6.42 -9.16
N ASP A 112 18.22 7.69 -9.53
CA ASP A 112 19.34 8.55 -9.15
C ASP A 112 19.27 9.12 -7.72
N GLU A 113 18.17 8.94 -6.99
CA GLU A 113 18.04 9.35 -5.57
C GLU A 113 18.11 8.18 -4.57
N LEU A 114 18.34 6.95 -5.04
CA LEU A 114 18.45 5.75 -4.18
C LEU A 114 19.84 5.63 -3.54
N ASP A 115 19.95 6.06 -2.28
CA ASP A 115 21.09 5.69 -1.43
C ASP A 115 21.01 4.23 -0.92
N GLU A 116 22.14 3.70 -0.42
CA GLU A 116 22.21 2.34 0.13
C GLU A 116 21.32 2.14 1.37
N GLY A 117 21.04 3.21 2.12
CA GLY A 117 20.16 3.19 3.29
C GLY A 117 18.72 2.89 2.91
N ASN A 118 18.22 3.54 1.86
CA ASN A 118 16.89 3.36 1.28
C ASN A 118 16.72 1.94 0.74
N ILE A 119 17.73 1.41 0.05
CA ILE A 119 17.74 0.01 -0.42
C ILE A 119 17.64 -0.96 0.76
N ASN A 120 18.37 -0.71 1.84
CA ASN A 120 18.32 -1.55 3.06
C ASN A 120 16.94 -1.48 3.75
N LEU A 121 16.30 -0.31 3.78
CA LEU A 121 14.93 -0.19 4.30
C LEU A 121 13.92 -0.97 3.46
N ILE A 122 14.01 -0.85 2.12
CA ILE A 122 13.14 -1.55 1.19
C ILE A 122 13.28 -3.06 1.34
N VAL A 123 14.51 -3.59 1.36
CA VAL A 123 14.73 -5.04 1.44
C VAL A 123 14.25 -5.64 2.76
N ASN A 124 14.38 -4.90 3.87
CA ASN A 124 13.85 -5.32 5.18
C ASN A 124 12.31 -5.35 5.18
N LYS A 125 11.67 -4.34 4.58
CA LYS A 125 10.20 -4.32 4.42
C LYS A 125 9.73 -5.50 3.57
N LEU A 126 10.35 -5.71 2.41
CA LEU A 126 10.00 -6.82 1.51
C LEU A 126 10.19 -8.19 2.19
N ALA A 127 11.28 -8.37 2.93
CA ALA A 127 11.54 -9.60 3.67
C ALA A 127 10.46 -9.89 4.72
N LYS A 128 10.01 -8.87 5.45
CA LYS A 128 8.96 -9.00 6.45
C LYS A 128 7.61 -9.32 5.80
N SER A 129 7.20 -8.56 4.79
CA SER A 129 5.93 -8.76 4.11
C SER A 129 5.84 -10.14 3.45
N GLN A 130 6.93 -10.63 2.85
CA GLN A 130 6.95 -11.98 2.27
C GLN A 130 6.78 -13.08 3.31
N LEU A 131 7.35 -12.94 4.51
CA LEU A 131 7.14 -13.90 5.59
C LEU A 131 5.71 -13.86 6.11
N GLU A 132 5.14 -12.67 6.29
CA GLU A 132 3.76 -12.50 6.76
C GLU A 132 2.72 -13.05 5.78
N GLU A 133 2.94 -12.85 4.48
CA GLU A 133 2.06 -13.35 3.41
C GLU A 133 2.12 -14.87 3.30
N LEU A 134 3.32 -15.45 3.35
CA LEU A 134 3.53 -16.87 3.11
C LEU A 134 3.37 -17.74 4.37
N LEU A 135 3.57 -17.16 5.55
CA LEU A 135 3.46 -17.84 6.85
C LEU A 135 2.54 -17.02 7.78
N PRO A 136 1.24 -16.93 7.44
CA PRO A 136 0.26 -16.17 8.22
C PRO A 136 0.10 -16.75 9.64
N GLU A 137 -0.63 -16.02 10.48
CA GLU A 137 -0.82 -16.39 11.88
C GLU A 137 -1.47 -17.79 11.98
N ASN A 138 -0.85 -18.69 12.75
CA ASN A 138 -1.17 -20.12 12.86
C ASN A 138 -0.78 -21.02 11.67
N SER A 139 0.01 -20.53 10.71
CA SER A 139 0.55 -21.39 9.65
C SER A 139 1.50 -22.45 10.23
N LYS A 140 1.31 -23.70 9.78
CA LYS A 140 2.22 -24.84 10.04
C LYS A 140 3.11 -25.15 8.83
N ASP A 141 3.09 -24.29 7.83
CA ASP A 141 3.78 -24.52 6.58
C ASP A 141 5.29 -24.37 6.73
N GLN A 142 6.02 -25.14 5.94
CA GLN A 142 7.47 -25.05 5.83
C GLN A 142 7.83 -24.63 4.43
N ILE A 143 8.53 -23.50 4.30
CA ILE A 143 8.84 -22.92 3.01
C ILE A 143 10.35 -22.95 2.78
N PRO A 144 10.83 -23.44 1.63
CA PRO A 144 12.25 -23.43 1.32
C PRO A 144 12.86 -22.02 1.44
N TYR A 145 13.97 -21.91 2.17
CA TYR A 145 14.68 -20.65 2.37
C TYR A 145 15.07 -19.99 1.03
N SER A 146 15.53 -20.80 0.07
CA SER A 146 15.90 -20.34 -1.27
C SER A 146 14.73 -19.70 -2.02
N ARG A 147 13.51 -20.23 -1.84
CA ARG A 147 12.30 -19.69 -2.48
C ARG A 147 11.99 -18.28 -1.96
N ILE A 148 11.97 -18.11 -0.65
CA ILE A 148 11.69 -16.80 -0.04
C ILE A 148 12.80 -15.80 -0.40
N LEU A 149 14.06 -16.22 -0.36
CA LEU A 149 15.19 -15.37 -0.75
C LEU A 149 15.06 -14.88 -2.21
N ASN A 150 14.76 -15.78 -3.13
CA ASN A 150 14.60 -15.44 -4.56
C ASN A 150 13.42 -14.47 -4.77
N ASN A 151 12.31 -14.67 -4.06
CA ASN A 151 11.16 -13.76 -4.12
C ASN A 151 11.53 -12.35 -3.63
N ILE A 152 12.17 -12.25 -2.46
CA ILE A 152 12.61 -10.97 -1.90
C ILE A 152 13.56 -10.27 -2.86
N HIS A 153 14.55 -11.00 -3.40
CA HIS A 153 15.53 -10.42 -4.31
C HIS A 153 14.89 -9.92 -5.61
N TYR A 154 13.99 -10.71 -6.20
CA TYR A 154 13.25 -10.32 -7.39
C TYR A 154 12.43 -9.04 -7.16
N LEU A 155 11.69 -8.97 -6.04
CA LEU A 155 10.90 -7.80 -5.68
C LEU A 155 11.78 -6.57 -5.42
N LEU A 156 12.93 -6.76 -4.78
CA LEU A 156 13.90 -5.69 -4.54
C LEU A 156 14.35 -5.07 -5.86
N ILE A 157 14.89 -5.89 -6.78
CA ILE A 157 15.35 -5.47 -8.11
C ILE A 157 14.25 -4.74 -8.89
N LYS A 158 13.02 -5.26 -8.82
CA LYS A 158 11.86 -4.64 -9.47
C LYS A 158 11.53 -3.26 -8.89
N GLN A 159 11.64 -3.10 -7.58
CA GLN A 159 11.26 -1.86 -6.88
C GLN A 159 12.33 -0.77 -6.95
N THR A 160 13.60 -1.14 -7.02
CA THR A 160 14.76 -0.23 -7.07
C THR A 160 15.26 0.05 -8.49
N GLY A 161 14.57 -0.44 -9.52
CA GLY A 161 14.95 -0.24 -10.92
C GLY A 161 16.27 -0.92 -11.30
N GLY A 162 16.56 -2.10 -10.75
CA GLY A 162 17.79 -2.85 -11.06
C GLY A 162 18.89 -2.76 -10.00
N ARG A 163 18.68 -2.04 -8.89
CA ARG A 163 19.69 -1.83 -7.85
C ARG A 163 19.51 -2.77 -6.65
N GLY A 164 20.60 -3.14 -5.99
CA GLY A 164 20.56 -3.97 -4.78
C GLY A 164 21.09 -5.39 -4.98
N SER A 165 21.60 -5.98 -3.90
CA SER A 165 22.31 -7.26 -3.95
C SER A 165 21.51 -8.41 -3.34
N GLU A 166 21.74 -9.63 -3.85
CA GLU A 166 21.23 -10.85 -3.22
C GLU A 166 21.77 -10.96 -1.78
N GLN A 167 23.02 -10.55 -1.53
CA GLN A 167 23.58 -10.49 -0.18
C GLN A 167 22.74 -9.63 0.77
N ALA A 168 22.23 -8.46 0.34
CA ALA A 168 21.35 -7.65 1.16
C ALA A 168 20.04 -8.38 1.48
N SER A 169 19.43 -9.04 0.47
CA SER A 169 18.22 -9.85 0.63
C SER A 169 18.42 -11.00 1.61
N ARG A 170 19.57 -11.67 1.51
CA ARG A 170 19.99 -12.76 2.39
C ARG A 170 20.20 -12.29 3.83
N ARG A 171 20.82 -11.13 4.02
CA ARG A 171 21.02 -10.52 5.35
C ARG A 171 19.68 -10.17 5.99
N ALA A 172 18.81 -9.47 5.26
CA ALA A 172 17.47 -9.10 5.73
C ALA A 172 16.66 -10.33 6.17
N LEU A 173 16.59 -11.35 5.32
CA LEU A 173 15.89 -12.59 5.64
C LEU A 173 16.52 -13.31 6.86
N ASN A 174 17.85 -13.37 6.94
CA ASN A 174 18.53 -13.98 8.08
C ASN A 174 18.24 -13.26 9.40
N ASN A 175 18.17 -11.93 9.40
CA ASN A 175 17.85 -11.16 10.60
C ASN A 175 16.45 -11.51 11.14
N LEU A 176 15.50 -11.77 10.23
CA LEU A 176 14.13 -12.13 10.58
C LEU A 176 13.96 -13.60 10.99
N VAL A 177 14.90 -14.51 10.73
CA VAL A 177 14.71 -15.94 11.05
C VAL A 177 15.73 -16.51 12.03
N LYS A 178 16.79 -15.76 12.34
CA LYS A 178 17.82 -16.15 13.30
C LYS A 178 17.62 -15.54 14.69
N SER A 179 16.89 -14.42 14.79
CA SER A 179 16.57 -13.82 16.08
C SER A 179 15.71 -14.76 16.91
N GLU A 180 15.98 -14.83 18.22
CA GLU A 180 15.14 -15.55 19.18
C GLU A 180 13.79 -14.87 19.41
N TYR A 181 13.74 -13.54 19.24
CA TYR A 181 12.52 -12.73 19.35
C TYR A 181 11.67 -12.72 18.08
N SER A 182 12.08 -13.45 17.04
CA SER A 182 11.29 -13.53 15.81
C SER A 182 10.25 -14.63 15.88
N ASP A 183 9.06 -14.35 15.37
CA ASP A 183 8.00 -15.33 15.14
C ASP A 183 8.40 -16.42 14.13
N TYR A 184 9.51 -16.26 13.41
CA TYR A 184 9.98 -17.19 12.39
C TYR A 184 11.30 -17.85 12.79
N GLU A 185 11.48 -19.10 12.37
CA GLU A 185 12.73 -19.84 12.57
C GLU A 185 13.22 -20.53 11.30
N LEU A 186 14.54 -20.68 11.23
CA LEU A 186 15.23 -21.40 10.16
C LEU A 186 15.55 -22.84 10.60
N LYS A 187 14.84 -23.81 10.04
CA LYS A 187 15.06 -25.24 10.30
C LYS A 187 15.91 -25.87 9.21
N LYS A 188 16.94 -26.64 9.60
CA LYS A 188 17.76 -27.44 8.67
C LYS A 188 17.17 -28.84 8.56
N LEU A 189 16.82 -29.25 7.34
CA LEU A 189 16.26 -30.59 7.05
C LEU A 189 17.33 -31.60 6.56
N GLY A 190 18.58 -31.17 6.37
CA GLY A 190 19.68 -32.01 5.89
C GLY A 190 20.82 -31.18 5.29
N ARG A 191 21.70 -31.81 4.50
CA ARG A 191 22.76 -31.08 3.77
C ARG A 191 22.13 -30.11 2.77
N GLY A 192 22.36 -28.82 2.96
CA GLY A 192 21.91 -27.75 2.05
C GLY A 192 20.44 -27.34 2.17
N ASN A 193 19.55 -28.23 2.61
CA ASN A 193 18.12 -27.96 2.69
C ASN A 193 17.76 -27.21 3.97
N LYS A 194 17.35 -25.95 3.82
CA LYS A 194 16.87 -25.09 4.90
C LYS A 194 15.44 -24.64 4.57
N VAL A 195 14.56 -24.73 5.55
CA VAL A 195 13.19 -24.24 5.46
C VAL A 195 12.95 -23.19 6.54
N ILE A 196 12.05 -22.27 6.27
CA ILE A 196 11.54 -21.29 7.23
C ILE A 196 10.14 -21.73 7.63
N GLN A 197 9.84 -21.66 8.92
CA GLN A 197 8.53 -21.90 9.49
C GLN A 197 8.26 -20.90 10.62
N ARG A 198 7.00 -20.78 11.04
CA ARG A 198 6.63 -20.00 12.22
C ARG A 198 7.00 -20.78 13.49
N ARG A 199 7.46 -20.09 14.52
CA ARG A 199 7.65 -20.65 15.86
C ARG A 199 6.28 -20.91 16.48
N ILE A 200 6.18 -22.04 17.18
CA ILE A 200 4.98 -22.46 17.93
C ILE A 200 5.24 -22.17 19.41
#